data_AF-X0YS19-F1
#
_entry.id   AF-X0YS19-F1
#
_cell.length_a   1.000
_cell.length_b   1.000
_cell.length_c   1.000
_cell.angle_alpha   90.00
_cell.angle_beta   90.00
_cell.angle_gamma   90.00
#
_symmetry.space_group_name_H-M   'P 1'
#
loop_
_entity.id
_entity.type
_entity.pdbx_description
1 polymer ?
#
loop_
_entity_poly.entity_id
_entity_poly.type
_entity_poly.pdbx_seq_one_letter_code
_entity_poly.pdbx_strand_id
1 'polypeptide(L)'
;GYKNTNAKPSLEYKIVKTIELFKLLPYYKGKDSKLKGDYHKIMNEIDIKYWVEERGVKEVWIWAYPAGKVQKWESNMSSRYGDISNSNRDRGDLPILKKTYTVYGYNYARGVPEAVENHMHQIEAVLRHIDYDLFWKKFVGYFPKGKWSKSPTDIPKNRRCGWAHYPPNAESDYDWSNKNYVWTDIENWKPDGGGKKIRINCDRWQGDNLKWFIYWMQNIPGENNRLSYKGRP
;
A
#
# COMPACT_ATOMS: atom_id res chain seq x y z
N GLY A 1 -10.56 10.86 12.77
CA GLY A 1 -10.52 10.58 11.31
C GLY A 1 -11.28 11.65 10.55
N TYR A 2 -11.09 11.76 9.24
CA TYR A 2 -11.62 12.84 8.39
C TYR A 2 -13.10 13.23 8.66
N LYS A 3 -14.00 12.24 8.81
CA LYS A 3 -15.45 12.46 9.03
C LYS A 3 -15.86 12.61 10.49
N ASN A 4 -15.01 12.18 11.42
CA ASN A 4 -15.29 12.15 12.84
C ASN A 4 -13.99 12.44 13.58
N THR A 5 -13.87 13.66 14.09
CA THR A 5 -12.70 14.12 14.86
C THR A 5 -12.46 13.28 16.11
N ASN A 6 -13.50 12.63 16.64
CA ASN A 6 -13.42 11.73 17.81
C ASN A 6 -13.14 10.27 17.44
N ALA A 7 -12.98 9.92 16.16
CA ALA A 7 -12.68 8.55 15.77
C ALA A 7 -11.30 8.13 16.30
N LYS A 8 -11.29 7.02 17.05
CA LYS A 8 -10.06 6.40 17.54
C LYS A 8 -9.25 5.84 16.36
N PRO A 9 -7.92 5.97 16.34
CA PRO A 9 -7.08 5.33 15.34
C PRO A 9 -7.27 3.82 15.35
N SER A 10 -7.30 3.21 14.17
CA SER A 10 -7.33 1.75 14.01
C SER A 10 -5.94 1.12 14.16
N LEU A 11 -4.89 1.94 14.10
CA LEU A 11 -3.50 1.54 14.25
C LEU A 11 -2.81 2.49 15.23
N GLU A 12 -1.96 1.92 16.08
CA GLU A 12 -1.04 2.65 16.95
C GLU A 12 0.37 2.11 16.68
N TYR A 13 1.28 3.01 16.31
CA TYR A 13 2.67 2.65 16.03
C TYR A 13 3.53 2.91 17.25
N LYS A 14 4.30 1.90 17.66
CA LYS A 14 5.34 2.02 18.67
C LYS A 14 6.67 1.60 18.08
N ILE A 15 7.61 2.55 17.99
CA ILE A 15 9.00 2.25 17.62
C ILE A 15 9.65 1.53 18.81
N VAL A 16 9.95 0.24 18.63
CA VAL A 16 10.57 -0.57 19.68
C VAL A 16 12.10 -0.56 19.62
N LYS A 17 12.67 -0.27 18.45
CA LYS A 17 14.12 -0.21 18.23
C LYS A 17 14.42 0.56 16.94
N THR A 18 15.50 1.35 16.98
CA THR A 18 16.17 1.90 15.81
C THR A 18 17.56 1.27 15.71
N ILE A 19 17.97 0.88 14.51
CA ILE A 19 19.28 0.30 14.21
C ILE A 19 19.87 1.10 13.06
N GLU A 20 21.08 1.63 13.26
CA GLU A 20 21.81 2.37 12.25
C GLU A 20 23.06 1.58 11.87
N LEU A 21 23.27 1.38 10.56
CA LEU A 21 24.36 0.58 10.02
C LEU A 21 25.09 1.41 8.95
N PHE A 22 26.33 1.78 9.21
CA PHE A 22 27.15 2.57 8.28
C PHE A 22 27.87 1.67 7.29
N LYS A 23 27.11 1.08 6.36
CA LYS A 23 27.64 0.16 5.34
C LYS A 23 26.77 0.12 4.10
N LEU A 24 27.30 -0.50 3.05
CA LEU A 24 26.53 -0.75 1.84
C LEU A 24 25.33 -1.64 2.12
N LEU A 25 24.18 -1.29 1.54
CA LEU A 25 22.99 -2.13 1.57
C LEU A 25 23.34 -3.49 0.95
N PRO A 26 23.12 -4.62 1.65
CA PRO A 26 23.29 -5.94 1.06
C PRO A 26 22.48 -6.08 -0.24
N TYR A 27 23.11 -6.65 -1.27
CA TYR A 27 22.47 -6.90 -2.56
C TYR A 27 22.99 -8.18 -3.22
N TYR A 28 22.22 -8.70 -4.17
CA TYR A 28 22.58 -9.82 -5.03
C TYR A 28 22.19 -9.53 -6.48
N LYS A 29 22.75 -10.30 -7.42
CA LYS A 29 22.36 -10.23 -8.84
C LYS A 29 21.19 -11.18 -9.08
N GLY A 30 20.03 -10.64 -9.43
CA GLY A 30 18.82 -11.41 -9.74
C GLY A 30 18.93 -12.16 -11.07
N LYS A 31 17.98 -13.08 -11.32
CA LYS A 31 17.86 -13.84 -12.59
C LYS A 31 17.68 -12.94 -13.82
N ASP A 32 17.14 -11.74 -13.62
CA ASP A 32 16.98 -10.68 -14.60
C ASP A 32 18.23 -9.79 -14.77
N SER A 33 19.37 -10.22 -14.20
CA SER A 33 20.64 -9.48 -14.16
C SER A 33 20.62 -8.14 -13.43
N LYS A 34 19.50 -7.77 -12.80
CA LYS A 34 19.39 -6.55 -12.00
C LYS A 34 19.95 -6.78 -10.60
N LEU A 35 20.54 -5.76 -9.98
CA LEU A 35 20.90 -5.82 -8.57
C LEU A 35 19.63 -5.68 -7.73
N LYS A 36 19.46 -6.52 -6.72
CA LYS A 36 18.30 -6.54 -5.83
C LYS A 36 18.77 -6.48 -4.39
N GLY A 37 18.05 -5.75 -3.55
CA GLY A 37 18.31 -5.72 -2.11
C GLY A 37 18.21 -7.14 -1.53
N ASP A 38 19.22 -7.55 -0.76
CA ASP A 38 19.26 -8.83 -0.08
C ASP A 38 18.58 -8.68 1.29
N TYR A 39 17.25 -8.68 1.26
CA TYR A 39 16.43 -8.54 2.47
C TYR A 39 16.70 -9.66 3.48
N HIS A 40 16.94 -10.89 3.01
CA HIS A 40 17.23 -12.01 3.88
C HIS A 40 18.49 -11.78 4.72
N LYS A 41 19.56 -11.29 4.10
CA LYS A 41 20.79 -10.92 4.79
C LYS A 41 20.60 -9.76 5.76
N ILE A 42 19.86 -8.72 5.36
CA ILE A 42 19.55 -7.57 6.25
C ILE A 42 18.78 -8.04 7.48
N MET A 43 17.74 -8.86 7.28
CA MET A 43 16.89 -9.36 8.37
C MET A 43 17.65 -10.28 9.33
N ASN A 44 18.54 -11.13 8.81
CA ASN A 44 19.39 -11.99 9.64
C ASN A 44 20.36 -11.19 10.50
N GLU A 45 20.96 -10.14 9.96
CA GLU A 45 21.93 -9.31 10.69
C GLU A 45 21.32 -8.62 11.91
N ILE A 46 20.04 -8.24 11.83
CA ILE A 46 19.33 -7.59 12.94
C ILE A 46 18.64 -8.58 13.88
N ASP A 47 18.84 -9.89 13.69
CA ASP A 47 18.12 -10.96 14.40
C ASP A 47 16.60 -10.77 14.35
N ILE A 48 16.03 -10.71 13.14
CA ILE A 48 14.59 -10.46 12.95
C ILE A 48 13.71 -11.46 13.71
N LYS A 49 14.19 -12.68 13.92
CA LYS A 49 13.46 -13.74 14.60
C LYS A 49 13.12 -13.32 16.03
N TYR A 50 14.11 -12.84 16.79
CA TYR A 50 13.89 -12.32 18.13
C TYR A 50 12.87 -11.18 18.14
N TRP A 51 13.03 -10.20 17.24
CA TRP A 51 12.14 -9.03 17.21
C TRP A 51 10.70 -9.39 16.88
N VAL A 52 10.46 -10.28 15.92
CA VAL A 52 9.12 -10.64 15.48
C VAL A 52 8.49 -11.66 16.43
N GLU A 53 9.20 -12.74 16.77
CA GLU A 53 8.64 -13.85 17.55
C GLU A 53 8.53 -13.51 19.04
N GLU A 54 9.53 -12.85 19.61
CA GLU A 54 9.60 -12.58 21.06
C GLU A 54 9.17 -11.15 21.40
N ARG A 55 9.58 -10.15 20.62
CA ARG A 55 9.22 -8.73 20.87
C ARG A 55 7.94 -8.28 20.19
N GLY A 56 7.36 -9.12 19.32
CA GLY A 56 6.06 -8.86 18.69
C GLY A 56 6.09 -7.83 17.56
N VAL A 57 7.25 -7.54 16.98
CA VAL A 57 7.39 -6.62 15.84
C VAL A 57 6.53 -7.10 14.66
N LYS A 58 5.81 -6.17 14.05
CA LYS A 58 4.95 -6.39 12.88
C LYS A 58 5.49 -5.78 11.61
N GLU A 59 6.26 -4.70 11.75
CA GLU A 59 6.79 -3.94 10.62
C GLU A 59 8.27 -3.64 10.82
N VAL A 60 9.03 -3.73 9.74
CA VAL A 60 10.44 -3.33 9.67
C VAL A 60 10.58 -2.28 8.59
N TRP A 61 11.11 -1.11 8.94
CA TRP A 61 11.24 0.02 8.03
C TRP A 61 12.71 0.22 7.68
N ILE A 62 13.08 -0.08 6.44
CA ILE A 62 14.46 0.03 5.96
C ILE A 62 14.62 1.38 5.26
N TRP A 63 15.28 2.32 5.93
CA TRP A 63 15.70 3.58 5.32
C TRP A 63 17.06 3.40 4.64
N ALA A 64 17.08 3.36 3.32
CA ALA A 64 18.33 3.21 2.56
C ALA A 64 18.27 3.94 1.21
N TYR A 65 19.40 4.48 0.77
CA TYR A 65 19.55 4.94 -0.61
C TYR A 65 19.88 3.73 -1.47
N PRO A 66 18.99 3.30 -2.36
CA PRO A 66 19.39 2.40 -3.41
C PRO A 66 20.35 3.21 -4.28
N ALA A 67 21.61 2.79 -4.46
CA ALA A 67 22.61 3.53 -5.24
C ALA A 67 22.29 3.60 -6.75
N GLY A 68 21.06 4.02 -7.12
CA GLY A 68 20.46 4.03 -8.45
C GLY A 68 20.24 2.66 -9.10
N LYS A 69 21.01 1.64 -8.70
CA LYS A 69 21.13 0.35 -9.40
C LYS A 69 20.52 -0.83 -8.64
N VAL A 70 20.32 -0.68 -7.33
CA VAL A 70 19.77 -1.75 -6.48
C VAL A 70 18.26 -1.59 -6.41
N GLN A 71 17.54 -2.54 -7.00
CA GLN A 71 16.10 -2.63 -6.89
C GLN A 71 15.69 -2.95 -5.45
N LYS A 72 14.66 -2.24 -5.00
CA LYS A 72 13.99 -2.48 -3.72
C LYS A 72 12.52 -2.74 -3.96
N TRP A 73 11.90 -3.47 -3.04
CA TRP A 73 10.47 -3.58 -2.90
C TRP A 73 9.94 -2.46 -2.00
N GLU A 74 8.84 -1.85 -2.42
CA GLU A 74 8.12 -0.85 -1.64
C GLU A 74 7.55 -1.50 -0.37
N SER A 75 6.97 -2.69 -0.53
CA SER A 75 6.56 -3.58 0.55
C SER A 75 6.93 -5.02 0.24
N ASN A 76 7.30 -5.76 1.27
CA ASN A 76 7.56 -7.20 1.24
C ASN A 76 6.97 -7.86 2.50
N MET A 77 6.38 -9.04 2.42
CA MET A 77 5.69 -9.65 3.56
C MET A 77 6.11 -11.10 3.75
N SER A 78 6.59 -11.42 4.95
CA SER A 78 6.91 -12.79 5.34
C SER A 78 5.78 -13.38 6.17
N SER A 79 5.31 -14.58 5.79
CA SER A 79 4.42 -15.39 6.61
C SER A 79 4.58 -16.88 6.32
N ARG A 80 4.15 -17.73 7.27
CA ARG A 80 4.09 -19.19 7.06
C ARG A 80 3.21 -19.61 5.86
N TYR A 81 2.24 -18.78 5.49
CA TYR A 81 1.24 -19.09 4.46
C TYR A 81 1.58 -18.51 3.09
N GLY A 82 2.63 -17.70 2.98
CA GLY A 82 3.08 -17.08 1.74
C GLY A 82 3.31 -15.58 1.87
N ASP A 83 3.65 -14.96 0.75
CA ASP A 83 3.90 -13.52 0.64
C ASP A 83 2.71 -12.83 -0.06
N ILE A 84 2.10 -11.89 0.65
CA ILE A 84 1.02 -11.03 0.15
C ILE A 84 1.51 -9.58 0.19
N SER A 85 2.44 -9.24 -0.69
CA SER A 85 2.99 -7.87 -0.77
C SER A 85 3.04 -7.31 -2.19
N ASN A 86 3.53 -6.07 -2.28
CA ASN A 86 3.90 -5.40 -3.53
C ASN A 86 5.37 -5.70 -3.93
N SER A 87 5.72 -6.98 -3.92
CA SER A 87 7.02 -7.50 -4.35
C SER A 87 6.85 -8.52 -5.49
N ASN A 88 7.94 -9.20 -5.85
CA ASN A 88 7.91 -10.39 -6.70
C ASN A 88 7.36 -11.64 -5.99
N ARG A 89 7.05 -11.55 -4.69
CA ARG A 89 6.49 -12.62 -3.85
C ARG A 89 7.38 -13.84 -3.73
N ASP A 90 8.69 -13.61 -3.65
CA ASP A 90 9.70 -14.65 -3.52
C ASP A 90 9.77 -15.16 -2.08
N ARG A 91 9.34 -16.40 -1.84
CA ARG A 91 9.34 -17.00 -0.50
C ARG A 91 10.74 -17.12 0.13
N GLY A 92 11.81 -17.00 -0.66
CA GLY A 92 13.19 -17.09 -0.18
C GLY A 92 13.82 -15.75 0.19
N ASP A 93 13.16 -14.62 -0.07
CA ASP A 93 13.80 -13.29 0.08
C ASP A 93 13.70 -12.72 1.50
N LEU A 94 12.83 -13.27 2.36
CA LEU A 94 12.69 -12.94 3.77
C LEU A 94 12.71 -14.21 4.63
N PRO A 95 13.27 -14.16 5.86
CA PRO A 95 13.16 -15.27 6.81
C PRO A 95 11.70 -15.62 7.09
N ILE A 96 11.33 -16.89 6.92
CA ILE A 96 9.99 -17.38 7.28
C ILE A 96 9.95 -17.68 8.77
N LEU A 97 9.11 -16.94 9.49
CA LEU A 97 8.96 -17.03 10.95
C LEU A 97 7.59 -17.57 11.36
N LYS A 98 7.42 -17.85 12.66
CA LYS A 98 6.14 -18.28 13.26
C LYS A 98 5.07 -17.18 13.20
N LYS A 99 5.47 -15.91 13.19
CA LYS A 99 4.58 -14.74 13.12
C LYS A 99 4.86 -13.96 11.83
N THR A 100 3.80 -13.43 11.24
CA THR A 100 3.87 -12.56 10.06
C THR A 100 4.50 -11.22 10.39
N TYR A 101 5.32 -10.71 9.46
CA TYR A 101 5.81 -9.34 9.49
C TYR A 101 5.94 -8.76 8.07
N THR A 102 5.86 -7.44 7.97
CA THR A 102 6.00 -6.68 6.72
C THR A 102 7.29 -5.86 6.78
N VAL A 103 7.98 -5.77 5.65
CA VAL A 103 9.18 -4.96 5.46
C VAL A 103 8.86 -3.87 4.44
N TYR A 104 9.13 -2.62 4.80
CA TYR A 104 9.00 -1.47 3.90
C TYR A 104 10.37 -0.95 3.50
N GLY A 105 10.58 -0.79 2.19
CA GLY A 105 11.83 -0.29 1.62
C GLY A 105 11.79 1.21 1.34
N TYR A 106 12.06 2.05 2.33
CA TYR A 106 12.06 3.50 2.17
C TYR A 106 13.33 4.03 1.51
N ASN A 107 13.18 5.11 0.74
CA ASN A 107 14.28 5.86 0.17
C ASN A 107 14.45 7.16 0.94
N TYR A 108 15.53 7.30 1.71
CA TYR A 108 15.77 8.52 2.49
C TYR A 108 16.06 9.76 1.62
N ALA A 109 16.28 9.59 0.31
CA ALA A 109 16.38 10.70 -0.64
C ALA A 109 15.00 11.14 -1.21
N ARG A 110 13.90 10.56 -0.71
CA ARG A 110 12.51 10.92 -1.06
C ARG A 110 11.77 11.43 0.17
N GLY A 111 10.56 11.93 -0.05
CA GLY A 111 9.73 12.50 1.00
C GLY A 111 8.92 11.46 1.78
N VAL A 112 8.18 11.99 2.76
CA VAL A 112 7.16 11.26 3.51
C VAL A 112 6.07 10.66 2.59
N PRO A 113 5.57 11.35 1.54
CA PRO A 113 4.52 10.77 0.69
C PRO A 113 4.92 9.42 0.09
N GLU A 114 6.14 9.28 -0.44
CA GLU A 114 6.61 8.01 -1.02
C GLU A 114 6.73 6.89 0.02
N ALA A 115 7.12 7.23 1.26
CA ALA A 115 7.12 6.25 2.34
C ALA A 115 5.70 5.77 2.69
N VAL A 116 4.72 6.67 2.66
CA VAL A 116 3.29 6.34 2.91
C VAL A 116 2.67 5.59 1.73
N GLU A 117 3.09 5.88 0.50
CA GLU A 117 2.67 5.17 -0.70
C GLU A 117 3.02 3.68 -0.64
N ASN A 118 4.20 3.33 -0.10
CA ASN A 118 4.57 1.93 0.15
C ASN A 118 3.54 1.19 1.02
N HIS A 119 2.96 1.88 2.03
CA HIS A 119 1.89 1.32 2.87
C HIS A 119 0.59 1.14 2.08
N MET A 120 0.22 2.10 1.25
CA MET A 120 -0.95 1.98 0.38
C MET A 120 -0.83 0.77 -0.55
N HIS A 121 0.32 0.58 -1.20
CA HIS A 121 0.56 -0.57 -2.06
C HIS A 121 0.49 -1.91 -1.31
N GLN A 122 0.90 -1.95 -0.04
CA GLN A 122 0.71 -3.14 0.80
C GLN A 122 -0.77 -3.40 1.08
N ILE A 123 -1.55 -2.36 1.42
CA ILE A 123 -3.00 -2.48 1.63
C ILE A 123 -3.69 -2.97 0.35
N GLU A 124 -3.34 -2.38 -0.80
CA GLU A 124 -3.83 -2.82 -2.11
C GLU A 124 -3.47 -4.28 -2.41
N ALA A 125 -2.24 -4.70 -2.09
CA ALA A 125 -1.80 -6.08 -2.28
C ALA A 125 -2.63 -7.07 -1.45
N VAL A 126 -2.96 -6.70 -0.20
CA VAL A 126 -3.81 -7.50 0.70
C VAL A 126 -5.26 -7.53 0.20
N LEU A 127 -5.87 -6.39 -0.07
CA LEU A 127 -7.26 -6.31 -0.57
C LEU A 127 -7.43 -7.07 -1.89
N ARG A 128 -6.47 -6.93 -2.80
CA ARG A 128 -6.41 -7.67 -4.07
C ARG A 128 -6.33 -9.18 -3.87
N HIS A 129 -5.58 -9.64 -2.87
CA HIS A 129 -5.41 -11.06 -2.62
C HIS A 129 -6.65 -11.70 -2.01
N ILE A 130 -7.36 -10.96 -1.14
CA ILE A 130 -8.60 -11.43 -0.52
C ILE A 130 -9.71 -11.55 -1.57
N ASP A 131 -9.97 -10.47 -2.31
CA ASP A 131 -10.96 -10.48 -3.39
C ASP A 131 -10.61 -9.42 -4.44
N TYR A 132 -10.00 -9.91 -5.54
CA TYR A 132 -9.61 -9.06 -6.67
C TYR A 132 -10.79 -8.32 -7.27
N ASP A 133 -11.94 -8.99 -7.44
CA ASP A 133 -13.09 -8.45 -8.14
C ASP A 133 -13.81 -7.40 -7.29
N LEU A 134 -13.92 -7.65 -5.99
CA LEU A 134 -14.45 -6.67 -5.05
C LEU A 134 -13.57 -5.42 -5.00
N PHE A 135 -12.24 -5.58 -4.88
CA PHE A 135 -11.35 -4.42 -4.80
C PHE A 135 -11.23 -3.68 -6.14
N TRP A 136 -10.73 -4.32 -7.19
CA TRP A 136 -10.42 -3.63 -8.45
C TRP A 136 -11.66 -3.31 -9.27
N LYS A 137 -12.58 -4.26 -9.44
CA LYS A 137 -13.74 -4.06 -10.32
C LYS A 137 -14.86 -3.27 -9.65
N LYS A 138 -15.08 -3.45 -8.34
CA LYS A 138 -16.20 -2.79 -7.63
C LYS A 138 -15.77 -1.51 -6.93
N PHE A 139 -14.80 -1.55 -6.01
CA PHE A 139 -14.42 -0.36 -5.25
C PHE A 139 -13.59 0.64 -6.04
N VAL A 140 -12.56 0.17 -6.73
CA VAL A 140 -11.76 1.06 -7.58
C VAL A 140 -12.58 1.45 -8.82
N GLY A 141 -13.32 0.51 -9.40
CA GLY A 141 -14.03 0.70 -10.67
C GLY A 141 -13.12 0.56 -11.89
N TYR A 142 -11.99 -0.13 -11.72
CA TYR A 142 -11.04 -0.43 -12.79
C TYR A 142 -11.31 -1.81 -13.39
N PHE A 143 -11.46 -1.84 -14.72
CA PHE A 143 -11.70 -3.05 -15.49
C PHE A 143 -10.61 -3.19 -16.54
N PRO A 144 -9.45 -3.80 -16.23
CA PRO A 144 -8.46 -4.06 -17.26
C PRO A 144 -9.04 -5.09 -18.24
N LYS A 145 -9.22 -4.71 -19.50
CA LYS A 145 -9.29 -5.68 -20.59
C LYS A 145 -7.87 -6.17 -20.86
N GLY A 146 -7.52 -7.34 -20.32
CA GLY A 146 -6.23 -8.00 -20.59
C GLY A 146 -5.16 -7.77 -19.51
N LYS A 147 -4.19 -8.69 -19.48
CA LYS A 147 -3.10 -8.76 -18.48
C LYS A 147 -2.42 -7.39 -18.33
N TRP A 148 -2.45 -6.85 -17.11
CA TRP A 148 -1.69 -5.67 -16.67
C TRP A 148 -1.66 -4.57 -17.74
N SER A 149 -2.75 -3.81 -17.95
CA SER A 149 -2.69 -2.70 -18.89
C SER A 149 -1.64 -1.71 -18.38
N LYS A 150 -0.48 -1.72 -19.04
CA LYS A 150 0.67 -0.85 -18.76
C LYS A 150 0.44 0.58 -19.25
N SER A 151 -0.82 0.98 -19.45
CA SER A 151 -1.16 2.26 -20.04
C SER A 151 -2.35 2.88 -19.30
N PRO A 152 -2.19 4.12 -18.80
CA PRO A 152 -3.27 4.97 -18.25
C PRO A 152 -4.51 5.10 -19.16
N THR A 153 -4.35 4.84 -20.46
CA THR A 153 -5.39 5.06 -21.49
C THR A 153 -6.55 4.07 -21.43
N ASP A 154 -6.38 2.89 -20.82
CA ASP A 154 -7.43 1.87 -20.72
C ASP A 154 -8.15 1.91 -19.36
N ILE A 155 -7.87 2.92 -18.53
CA ILE A 155 -8.51 3.08 -17.22
C ILE A 155 -9.89 3.71 -17.44
N PRO A 156 -10.99 3.01 -17.08
CA PRO A 156 -12.33 3.58 -17.16
C PRO A 156 -12.42 4.90 -16.38
N LYS A 157 -13.03 5.93 -17.00
CA LYS A 157 -13.25 7.24 -16.37
C LYS A 157 -14.25 7.20 -15.20
N ASN A 158 -14.94 6.08 -14.98
CA ASN A 158 -15.89 5.88 -13.89
C ASN A 158 -15.24 5.29 -12.62
N ARG A 159 -14.02 5.75 -12.29
CA ARG A 159 -13.36 5.42 -11.03
C ARG A 159 -14.23 5.84 -9.85
N ARG A 160 -14.27 4.95 -8.85
CA ARG A 160 -15.12 5.09 -7.68
C ARG A 160 -14.27 5.54 -6.49
N CYS A 161 -13.62 4.61 -5.80
CA CYS A 161 -12.85 4.92 -4.58
C CYS A 161 -11.39 5.29 -4.86
N GLY A 162 -10.88 5.11 -6.09
CA GLY A 162 -9.48 5.37 -6.42
C GLY A 162 -8.50 4.40 -5.74
N TRP A 163 -7.20 4.62 -5.97
CA TRP A 163 -6.07 3.88 -5.39
C TRP A 163 -4.86 4.81 -5.20
N ALA A 164 -3.69 4.30 -4.81
CA ALA A 164 -2.48 5.08 -4.54
C ALA A 164 -2.23 6.17 -5.60
N HIS A 165 -2.13 5.78 -6.86
CA HIS A 165 -1.75 6.72 -7.93
C HIS A 165 -2.92 7.53 -8.49
N TYR A 166 -4.16 7.07 -8.33
CA TYR A 166 -5.34 7.68 -8.95
C TYR A 166 -6.45 7.97 -7.95
N PRO A 167 -6.60 9.24 -7.54
CA PRO A 167 -7.87 9.73 -7.02
C PRO A 167 -9.05 9.52 -7.99
N PRO A 168 -10.30 9.64 -7.52
CA PRO A 168 -11.47 9.42 -8.36
C PRO A 168 -11.55 10.35 -9.58
N ASN A 169 -10.98 11.56 -9.48
CA ASN A 169 -10.99 12.56 -10.55
C ASN A 169 -9.69 12.66 -11.35
N ALA A 170 -8.64 11.88 -11.04
CA ALA A 170 -7.38 11.91 -11.79
C ALA A 170 -7.62 11.64 -13.28
N GLU A 171 -6.78 12.12 -14.18
CA GLU A 171 -6.82 11.79 -15.62
C GLU A 171 -5.54 11.10 -16.10
N SER A 172 -4.49 11.13 -15.29
CA SER A 172 -3.23 10.44 -15.53
C SER A 172 -2.65 9.89 -14.24
N ASP A 173 -1.56 9.15 -14.37
CA ASP A 173 -0.80 8.62 -13.23
C ASP A 173 -0.32 9.78 -12.34
N TYR A 174 -0.47 9.65 -11.03
CA TYR A 174 -0.07 10.66 -10.04
C TYR A 174 -0.80 12.02 -10.15
N ASP A 175 -1.98 12.06 -10.76
CA ASP A 175 -2.76 13.30 -10.94
C ASP A 175 -3.58 13.68 -9.69
N TRP A 176 -2.88 13.93 -8.59
CA TRP A 176 -3.51 14.29 -7.31
C TRP A 176 -4.04 15.73 -7.28
N SER A 177 -3.54 16.62 -8.13
CA SER A 177 -3.92 18.04 -8.13
C SER A 177 -5.10 18.38 -9.05
N ASN A 178 -5.72 17.39 -9.70
CA ASN A 178 -6.80 17.63 -10.65
C ASN A 178 -7.98 18.42 -10.06
N LYS A 179 -8.34 19.54 -10.67
CA LYS A 179 -9.44 20.41 -10.21
C LYS A 179 -10.81 20.02 -10.76
N ASN A 180 -10.87 19.11 -11.72
CA ASN A 180 -12.12 18.63 -12.30
C ASN A 180 -12.96 17.94 -11.23
N TYR A 181 -14.26 18.29 -11.21
CA TYR A 181 -15.22 17.67 -10.31
C TYR A 181 -15.64 16.30 -10.82
N VAL A 182 -15.75 15.35 -9.89
CA VAL A 182 -16.26 14.00 -10.15
C VAL A 182 -17.36 13.65 -9.15
N TRP A 183 -18.31 12.82 -9.59
CA TRP A 183 -19.26 12.16 -8.70
C TRP A 183 -18.68 10.83 -8.23
N THR A 184 -18.40 10.70 -6.94
CA THR A 184 -17.80 9.51 -6.34
C THR A 184 -18.53 9.09 -5.06
N ASP A 185 -18.40 7.82 -4.71
CA ASP A 185 -18.88 7.19 -3.48
C ASP A 185 -17.73 6.69 -2.58
N ILE A 186 -16.51 7.23 -2.76
CA ILE A 186 -15.33 6.94 -1.93
C ILE A 186 -15.57 7.10 -0.43
N GLU A 187 -16.59 7.86 -0.02
CA GLU A 187 -16.91 8.06 1.39
C GLU A 187 -17.90 7.02 1.96
N ASN A 188 -18.44 6.11 1.16
CA ASN A 188 -19.33 5.07 1.67
C ASN A 188 -18.86 3.65 1.36
N TRP A 189 -18.02 3.45 0.33
CA TRP A 189 -17.47 2.15 -0.05
C TRP A 189 -18.52 1.04 -0.21
N LYS A 190 -19.75 1.36 -0.61
CA LYS A 190 -20.76 0.33 -0.86
C LYS A 190 -20.38 -0.46 -2.11
N PRO A 191 -20.20 -1.79 -2.06
CA PRO A 191 -19.69 -2.58 -3.19
C PRO A 191 -20.51 -2.46 -4.48
N ASP A 192 -21.82 -2.27 -4.36
CA ASP A 192 -22.77 -2.14 -5.47
C ASP A 192 -22.81 -0.75 -6.13
N GLY A 193 -22.11 0.26 -5.59
CA GLY A 193 -22.25 1.64 -6.10
C GLY A 193 -23.45 2.38 -5.54
N GLY A 194 -24.17 1.77 -4.61
CA GLY A 194 -25.35 2.35 -3.99
C GLY A 194 -25.02 3.44 -2.97
N GLY A 195 -26.08 4.12 -2.52
CA GLY A 195 -25.97 5.21 -1.55
C GLY A 195 -25.67 6.57 -2.19
N LYS A 196 -25.47 7.57 -1.33
CA LYS A 196 -25.26 8.96 -1.76
C LYS A 196 -23.86 9.12 -2.35
N LYS A 197 -23.78 9.49 -3.63
CA LYS A 197 -22.57 10.03 -4.24
C LYS A 197 -22.37 11.48 -3.81
N ILE A 198 -21.11 11.89 -3.73
CA ILE A 198 -20.70 13.27 -3.48
C ILE A 198 -19.98 13.82 -4.71
N ARG A 199 -20.14 15.12 -4.94
CA ARG A 199 -19.43 15.84 -6.00
C ARG A 199 -18.22 16.53 -5.37
N ILE A 200 -17.03 16.05 -5.69
CA ILE A 200 -15.76 16.54 -5.13
C ILE A 200 -14.68 16.67 -6.21
N ASN A 201 -13.59 17.36 -5.88
CA ASN A 201 -12.35 17.44 -6.66
C ASN A 201 -11.15 17.34 -5.69
N CYS A 202 -9.95 17.71 -6.14
CA CYS A 202 -8.75 17.66 -5.30
C CYS A 202 -8.76 18.57 -4.08
N ASP A 203 -9.65 19.56 -3.97
CA ASP A 203 -9.75 20.41 -2.79
C ASP A 203 -10.07 19.59 -1.53
N ARG A 204 -10.71 18.42 -1.69
CA ARG A 204 -11.00 17.47 -0.60
C ARG A 204 -9.73 16.97 0.10
N TRP A 205 -8.61 16.87 -0.61
CA TRP A 205 -7.28 16.54 -0.09
C TRP A 205 -6.24 17.63 -0.38
N GLN A 206 -6.70 18.85 -0.67
CA GLN A 206 -5.86 20.03 -0.94
C GLN A 206 -4.86 19.86 -2.09
N GLY A 207 -5.14 18.98 -3.06
CA GLY A 207 -4.26 18.72 -4.21
C GLY A 207 -2.91 18.08 -3.86
N ASP A 208 -2.75 17.60 -2.62
CA ASP A 208 -1.50 17.07 -2.09
C ASP A 208 -1.55 15.54 -1.99
N ASN A 209 -0.46 14.88 -2.38
CA ASN A 209 -0.41 13.42 -2.47
C ASN A 209 -0.48 12.74 -1.08
N LEU A 210 0.24 13.26 -0.08
CA LEU A 210 0.18 12.73 1.27
C LEU A 210 -1.22 12.89 1.88
N LYS A 211 -1.85 14.05 1.68
CA LYS A 211 -3.23 14.27 2.12
C LYS A 211 -4.23 13.38 1.37
N TRP A 212 -3.99 13.08 0.10
CA TRP A 212 -4.76 12.07 -0.64
C TRP A 212 -4.63 10.70 0.02
N PHE A 213 -3.40 10.25 0.33
CA PHE A 213 -3.16 8.97 0.98
C PHE A 213 -3.85 8.87 2.35
N ILE A 214 -3.75 9.92 3.16
CA ILE A 214 -4.44 10.03 4.44
C ILE A 214 -5.95 9.98 4.25
N TYR A 215 -6.49 10.75 3.30
CA TYR A 215 -7.92 10.77 3.00
C TYR A 215 -8.41 9.40 2.54
N TRP A 216 -7.70 8.72 1.64
CA TRP A 216 -8.05 7.39 1.18
C TRP A 216 -8.07 6.39 2.34
N MET A 217 -6.97 6.31 3.12
CA MET A 217 -6.87 5.39 4.27
C MET A 217 -7.91 5.65 5.36
N GLN A 218 -8.29 6.91 5.59
CA GLN A 218 -9.36 7.27 6.54
C GLN A 218 -10.77 6.94 6.03
N ASN A 219 -10.92 6.61 4.74
CA ASN A 219 -12.19 6.25 4.13
C ASN A 219 -12.35 4.74 3.87
N ILE A 220 -11.26 3.97 3.85
CA ILE A 220 -11.36 2.50 3.74
C ILE A 220 -12.23 1.97 4.89
N PRO A 221 -13.14 1.01 4.63
CA PRO A 221 -13.90 0.35 5.67
C PRO A 221 -12.98 -0.32 6.69
N GLY A 222 -12.98 0.20 7.91
CA GLY A 222 -12.20 -0.32 9.03
C GLY A 222 -12.90 -1.45 9.78
N GLU A 223 -12.36 -1.79 10.95
CA GLU A 223 -13.00 -2.71 11.89
C GLU A 223 -14.42 -2.23 12.26
N ASN A 224 -15.36 -3.16 12.33
CA ASN A 224 -16.78 -2.89 12.61
C ASN A 224 -17.49 -1.99 11.58
N ASN A 225 -16.96 -1.88 10.36
CA ASN A 225 -17.76 -1.35 9.26
C ASN A 225 -19.01 -2.23 9.07
N ARG A 226 -20.15 -1.60 8.73
CA ARG A 226 -21.45 -2.27 8.57
C ARG A 226 -21.78 -2.57 7.10
N LEU A 227 -20.75 -2.65 6.26
CA LEU A 227 -20.95 -3.00 4.87
C LEU A 227 -21.24 -4.50 4.77
N SER A 228 -21.99 -4.86 3.74
CA SER A 228 -22.17 -6.25 3.36
C SER A 228 -22.36 -6.31 1.85
N TYR A 229 -21.98 -7.44 1.27
CA TYR A 229 -22.18 -7.73 -0.14
C TYR A 229 -22.61 -9.17 -0.33
N LYS A 230 -23.76 -9.36 -0.97
CA LYS A 230 -24.29 -10.71 -1.26
C LYS A 230 -24.36 -11.61 -0.01
N GLY A 231 -24.79 -11.04 1.12
CA GLY A 231 -24.92 -11.77 2.39
C GLY A 231 -23.62 -12.04 3.13
N ARG A 232 -22.49 -11.47 2.69
CA ARG A 232 -21.20 -11.51 3.39
C ARG A 232 -20.87 -10.14 3.98
N PRO A 233 -20.23 -10.06 5.16
CA PRO A 233 -19.59 -8.83 5.61
C PRO A 233 -18.63 -8.28 4.55
#